data_AF-A0A0J6JYY1-F1
#
_entry.id   AF-A0A0J6JYY1-F1
#
_cell.length_a   1.000
_cell.length_b   1.000
_cell.length_c   1.000
_cell.angle_alpha   90.00
_cell.angle_beta   90.00
_cell.angle_gamma   90.00
#
_symmetry.space_group_name_H-M   'P 1'
#
loop_
_entity.id
_entity.type
_entity.pdbx_description
1 polymer ?
#
loop_
_entity_poly.entity_id
_entity_poly.type
_entity_poly.pdbx_seq_one_letter_code
_entity_poly.pdbx_strand_id
1 'polypeptide(L)'
;MSTQWWLAELDQYGSPKLVDGDHTDMAGANRALYLINALGLGAGRKYAAAKVQLFEAVPDGRGVNQGAIKQVNRTRLERGHD
;
A
#
# COMPACT_ATOMS: atom_id res chain seq x y z
N MET A 1 7.94 6.74 -17.03
CA MET A 1 7.50 6.72 -15.62
C MET A 1 6.20 7.49 -15.51
N SER A 2 5.10 6.83 -15.17
CA SER A 2 3.84 7.52 -14.89
C SER A 2 3.84 8.04 -13.45
N THR A 3 3.60 9.34 -13.30
CA THR A 3 3.27 9.91 -11.99
C THR A 3 1.80 9.65 -11.74
N GLN A 4 1.46 9.21 -10.53
CA GLN A 4 0.08 9.01 -10.08
C GLN A 4 -0.18 9.84 -8.82
N TRP A 5 -1.45 10.18 -8.59
CA TRP A 5 -1.90 10.80 -7.34
C TRP A 5 -2.82 9.85 -6.60
N TRP A 6 -2.67 9.75 -5.29
CA TRP A 6 -3.42 8.82 -4.44
C TRP A 6 -3.79 9.50 -3.13
N LEU A 7 -4.85 9.02 -2.48
CA LEU A 7 -5.10 9.28 -1.08
C LEU A 7 -4.33 8.26 -0.23
N ALA A 8 -3.55 8.77 0.72
CA ALA A 8 -2.83 7.96 1.69
C ALA A 8 -3.42 8.18 3.09
N GLU A 9 -3.75 7.09 3.80
CA GLU A 9 -3.98 7.12 5.24
C GLU A 9 -2.62 7.11 5.96
N LEU A 10 -2.48 7.94 6.99
CA LEU A 10 -1.27 8.05 7.79
C LEU A 10 -1.48 7.32 9.12
N ASP A 11 -0.53 6.47 9.48
CA ASP A 11 -0.48 5.90 10.83
C ASP A 11 -0.05 6.94 11.89
N GLN A 12 0.02 6.52 13.16
CA GLN A 12 0.44 7.37 14.27
C GLN A 12 1.88 7.93 14.15
N TYR A 13 2.72 7.31 13.33
CA TYR A 13 4.09 7.72 13.05
C TYR A 13 4.20 8.55 11.76
N GLY A 14 3.10 8.74 11.04
CA GLY A 14 3.07 9.42 9.75
C GLY A 14 3.45 8.54 8.56
N SER A 15 3.54 7.21 8.74
CA SER A 15 3.80 6.28 7.65
C SER A 15 2.57 6.18 6.74
N PRO A 16 2.71 6.31 5.41
CA PRO A 16 1.58 6.29 4.51
C PRO A 16 1.16 4.87 4.10
N LYS A 17 -0.15 4.66 3.97
CA LYS A 17 -0.77 3.55 3.26
C LYS A 17 -1.68 4.11 2.18
N LEU A 18 -1.47 3.73 0.92
CA LEU A 18 -2.39 4.10 -0.17
C LEU A 18 -3.74 3.38 0.04
N VAL A 19 -4.86 4.11 0.01
CA VAL A 19 -6.18 3.59 0.41
C VAL A 19 -7.28 3.71 -0.63
N ASP A 20 -7.00 4.34 -1.77
CA ASP A 20 -7.93 4.47 -2.89
C ASP A 20 -7.32 3.97 -4.20
N GLY A 21 -7.77 4.47 -5.36
CA GLY A 21 -7.18 4.20 -6.67
C GLY A 21 -6.38 5.39 -7.19
N ASP A 22 -5.73 5.23 -8.34
CA ASP A 22 -4.95 6.31 -8.95
C ASP A 22 -5.85 7.44 -9.49
N HIS A 23 -5.38 8.67 -9.31
CA HIS A 23 -5.98 9.88 -9.83
C HIS A 23 -5.05 10.58 -10.80
N THR A 24 -5.64 11.29 -11.76
CA THR A 24 -4.92 12.11 -12.73
C THR A 24 -4.15 13.26 -12.06
N ASP A 25 -4.69 13.83 -10.99
CA ASP A 25 -4.14 14.99 -10.29
C ASP A 25 -4.38 14.94 -8.76
N MET A 26 -3.76 15.88 -8.05
CA MET A 26 -3.93 16.03 -6.59
C MET A 26 -5.40 16.32 -6.22
N ALA A 27 -6.15 16.98 -7.10
CA ALA A 27 -7.55 17.30 -6.83
C ALA A 27 -8.43 16.05 -6.76
N GLY A 28 -8.13 15.00 -7.54
CA GLY A 28 -8.78 13.69 -7.43
C GLY A 28 -8.66 13.08 -6.03
N ALA A 29 -7.44 13.01 -5.49
CA ALA A 29 -7.20 12.53 -4.12
C ALA A 29 -7.93 13.38 -3.07
N ASN A 30 -7.96 14.71 -3.25
CA ASN A 30 -8.70 15.61 -2.36
C ASN A 30 -10.22 15.39 -2.41
N ARG A 31 -10.78 15.10 -3.60
CA ARG A 31 -12.20 14.75 -3.75
C ARG A 31 -12.52 13.40 -3.09
N ALA A 32 -11.61 12.43 -3.16
CA ALA A 32 -11.76 11.16 -2.44
C ALA A 32 -11.82 11.38 -0.92
N LEU A 33 -10.93 12.23 -0.37
CA LEU A 33 -10.98 12.60 1.05
C LEU A 33 -12.30 13.28 1.43
N TYR A 34 -12.80 14.18 0.58
CA TYR A 34 -14.10 14.81 0.80
C TYR A 34 -15.22 13.77 0.94
N LEU A 35 -15.28 12.78 0.03
CA LEU A 35 -16.29 11.72 0.08
C LEU A 35 -16.17 10.86 1.34
N ILE A 36 -14.94 10.47 1.73
CA ILE A 36 -14.69 9.71 2.96
C ILE A 36 -15.22 10.45 4.20
N ASN A 37 -14.98 11.75 4.28
CA ASN A 37 -15.44 12.58 5.38
C ASN A 37 -16.96 12.77 5.35
N ALA A 38 -17.54 13.03 4.17
CA ALA A 38 -18.98 13.21 3.99
C ALA A 38 -19.78 11.96 4.37
N LEU A 39 -19.19 10.77 4.17
CA LEU A 39 -19.77 9.47 4.52
C LEU A 39 -19.48 9.04 5.97
N GLY A 40 -18.73 9.83 6.74
CA GLY A 40 -18.35 9.50 8.12
C GLY A 40 -17.32 8.37 8.26
N LEU A 41 -16.65 7.98 7.17
CA LEU A 41 -15.69 6.87 7.14
C LEU A 41 -14.27 7.27 7.60
N GLY A 42 -13.99 8.58 7.66
CA GLY A 42 -12.68 9.13 8.01
C GLY A 42 -12.47 9.44 9.50
N ALA A 43 -13.45 9.13 10.36
CA ALA A 43 -13.38 9.50 11.78
C ALA A 43 -12.13 8.93 12.47
N GLY A 44 -11.35 9.81 13.13
CA GLY A 44 -10.14 9.44 13.86
C GLY A 44 -8.93 9.07 12.98
N ARG A 45 -9.04 9.21 11.66
CA ARG A 45 -7.97 8.89 10.70
C ARG A 45 -7.34 10.17 10.16
N LYS A 46 -6.06 10.08 9.80
CA LYS A 46 -5.31 11.17 9.17
C LYS A 46 -4.99 10.80 7.74
N TYR A 47 -5.11 11.75 6.82
CA TYR A 47 -4.89 11.51 5.40
C TYR A 47 -3.91 12.51 4.79
N ALA A 48 -3.30 12.13 3.67
CA ALA A 48 -2.46 12.96 2.83
C ALA A 48 -2.71 12.66 1.33
N ALA A 49 -2.54 13.66 0.47
CA ALA A 49 -2.45 13.43 -0.97
C ALA A 49 -1.01 13.03 -1.32
N ALA A 50 -0.83 11.80 -1.83
CA ALA A 50 0.46 11.26 -2.19
C ALA A 50 0.71 11.40 -3.69
N LYS A 51 1.84 12.02 -4.06
CA LYS A 51 2.38 11.94 -5.42
C LYS A 51 3.27 10.69 -5.50
N VAL A 52 2.80 9.69 -6.24
CA VAL A 52 3.45 8.39 -6.34
C VAL A 52 4.20 8.29 -7.66
N GLN A 53 5.44 7.85 -7.58
CA GLN A 53 6.25 7.47 -8.73
C GLN A 53 6.57 5.99 -8.64
N LEU A 54 6.12 5.24 -9.64
CA LEU A 54 6.36 3.80 -9.69
C LEU A 54 7.60 3.49 -10.52
N PHE A 55 8.34 2.49 -10.05
CA PHE A 55 9.53 1.93 -10.68
C PHE A 55 9.32 0.44 -10.86
N GLU A 56 9.95 -0.14 -11.89
CA GLU A 56 9.97 -1.59 -12.04
C GLU A 56 10.68 -2.22 -10.84
N ALA A 57 10.01 -3.15 -10.16
CA ALA A 57 10.60 -3.87 -9.05
C ALA A 57 11.51 -4.98 -9.59
N VAL A 58 12.77 -4.97 -9.19
CA VAL A 58 13.72 -6.05 -9.47
C VAL A 58 13.84 -6.93 -8.22
N PRO A 59 13.47 -8.21 -8.28
CA PRO A 59 13.63 -9.12 -7.14
C PRO A 59 15.10 -9.19 -6.69
N ASP A 60 15.34 -9.04 -5.40
CA ASP A 60 16.67 -9.13 -4.80
C ASP A 60 16.65 -10.01 -3.55
N GLY A 61 17.45 -11.08 -3.56
CA GLY A 61 17.56 -12.03 -2.45
C GLY A 61 18.57 -11.63 -1.37
N ARG A 62 19.32 -10.54 -1.56
CA ARG A 62 20.34 -10.09 -0.60
C ARG A 62 19.68 -9.63 0.71
N GLY A 63 20.20 -10.11 1.84
CA GLY A 63 19.66 -9.81 3.17
C GLY A 63 18.37 -10.56 3.51
N VAL A 64 17.84 -11.37 2.58
CA VAL A 64 16.65 -12.19 2.82
C VAL A 64 17.02 -13.48 3.56
N ASN A 65 16.24 -13.85 4.57
CA ASN A 65 16.45 -15.09 5.33
C ASN A 65 16.06 -16.33 4.51
N GLN A 66 17.05 -16.91 3.82
CA GLN A 66 16.87 -18.10 2.98
C GLN A 66 16.46 -19.35 3.77
N GLY A 67 16.81 -19.45 5.05
CA GLY A 67 16.39 -20.55 5.92
C GLY A 67 14.89 -20.53 6.20
N ALA A 68 14.36 -19.34 6.54
CA ALA A 68 12.93 -19.14 6.74
C ALA A 68 12.12 -19.43 5.47
N ILE A 69 12.62 -19.01 4.29
CA ILE A 69 11.99 -19.33 3.00
C ILE A 69 11.89 -20.85 2.80
N LYS A 70 12.98 -21.59 3.03
CA LYS A 70 12.99 -23.06 2.89
C LYS A 70 11.99 -23.73 3.83
N GLN A 71 11.89 -23.26 5.07
CA GLN A 71 10.96 -23.80 6.06
C GLN A 71 9.50 -23.56 5.65
N VAL A 72 9.14 -22.33 5.24
CA VAL A 72 7.79 -22.00 4.77
C VAL A 72 7.42 -22.83 3.54
N ASN A 73 8.33 -22.98 2.59
CA ASN A 73 8.09 -23.78 1.39
C ASN A 73 7.87 -25.26 1.71
N ARG A 74 8.64 -25.82 2.65
CA ARG A 74 8.45 -27.21 3.11
C ARG A 74 7.07 -27.42 3.71
N THR A 75 6.68 -26.59 4.67
CA THR A 75 5.36 -26.70 5.33
C THR A 75 4.19 -26.52 4.36
N ARG A 76 4.34 -25.69 3.32
CA ARG A 76 3.31 -25.54 2.29
C ARG A 76 3.11 -26.82 1.47
N LEU A 77 4.18 -27.53 1.14
CA LEU A 77 4.11 -28.79 0.39
C LEU A 77 3.48 -29.90 1.23
N GLU A 78 3.81 -29.96 2.52
CA GLU A 78 3.23 -30.93 3.48
C GLU A 78 1.72 -30.75 3.66
N ARG A 79 1.20 -29.51 3.58
CA ARG A 79 -0.24 -29.20 3.72
C ARG A 79 -1.06 -29.32 2.43
N GLY A 80 -0.41 -29.42 1.27
CA GLY A 80 -1.09 -29.57 -0.03
C GLY A 80 -1.30 -31.04 -0.43
N HIS A 81 -0.95 -31.97 0.45
CA HIS A 81 -1.02 -33.42 0.26
C HIS A 81 -2.16 -34.08 1.08
N ASP A 82 -3.08 -33.27 1.61
CA ASP A 82 -4.38 -33.67 2.18
C ASP A 82 -5.52 -33.21 1.26
#